data_AF-A0A9D7LBY1-F1
#
_entry.id   AF-A0A9D7LBY1-F1
#
_cell.length_a   1.000
_cell.length_b   1.000
_cell.length_c   1.000
_cell.angle_alpha   90.00
_cell.angle_beta   90.00
_cell.angle_gamma   90.00
#
_symmetry.space_group_name_H-M   'P 1'
#
loop_
_entity.id
_entity.type
_entity.pdbx_description
1 polymer ?
#
loop_
_entity_poly.entity_id
_entity_poly.type
_entity_poly.pdbx_seq_one_letter_code
_entity_poly.pdbx_strand_id
1 'polypeptide(L)'
;MNSQLEEQACLYALDRLGPGERASFEAQLARDPGLAALVQEYEAAVARAILTLPRSAPPESLLARIEARIDRRVRPPGPARRTMADFPWSRVAKWSLAAVIATSLGILALRLPPRPTGPVVVLAILEADRTRYSEVPLRNAGGDADARFVQLASLAESLWEQNRVARSGQSQPPVDRSFALYDPGSLQGFIAVRELPAVSGNQRYIVWLSDRTTGGVWYAGMLPQGGPDSGLFCFLLEPKAAPQTKRPGIFITLEERDSATAAPKPRGRIVLGTKPI
;
A
#
# COMPACT_ATOMS: atom_id res chain seq x y z
N MET A 1 5.95 26.39 -29.68
CA MET A 1 6.81 25.77 -28.66
C MET A 1 8.25 26.26 -28.85
N ASN A 2 9.06 26.27 -27.78
CA ASN A 2 10.50 26.58 -27.88
C ASN A 2 11.23 25.40 -28.54
N SER A 3 11.92 25.64 -29.66
CA SER A 3 12.66 24.59 -30.40
C SER A 3 13.66 23.82 -29.53
N GLN A 4 14.27 24.48 -28.53
CA GLN A 4 15.23 23.86 -27.62
C GLN A 4 14.57 22.82 -26.68
N LEU A 5 13.31 23.04 -26.28
CA LEU A 5 12.59 22.10 -25.41
C LEU A 5 12.17 20.84 -26.18
N GLU A 6 11.80 20.97 -27.45
CA GLU A 6 11.48 19.83 -28.31
C GLU A 6 12.71 18.95 -28.55
N GLU A 7 13.87 19.57 -28.77
CA GLU A 7 15.14 18.86 -28.89
C GLU A 7 15.49 18.10 -27.60
N GLN A 8 15.39 18.76 -26.44
CA GLN A 8 15.62 18.11 -25.15
C GLN A 8 14.65 16.95 -24.87
N ALA A 9 13.37 17.11 -25.22
CA ALA A 9 12.37 16.04 -25.11
C ALA A 9 12.71 14.84 -26.00
N CYS A 10 13.19 15.10 -27.24
CA CYS A 10 13.65 14.05 -28.13
C CYS A 10 14.88 13.32 -27.58
N LEU A 11 15.87 14.06 -27.06
CA LEU A 11 17.05 13.49 -26.42
C LEU A 11 16.71 12.70 -25.16
N TYR A 12 15.73 13.16 -24.38
CA TYR A 12 15.21 12.44 -23.20
C TYR A 12 14.59 11.10 -23.62
N ALA A 13 13.68 11.10 -24.60
CA ALA A 13 13.00 9.89 -25.08
C ALA A 13 13.97 8.86 -25.69
N LEU A 14 15.10 9.30 -26.23
CA LEU A 14 16.16 8.45 -26.76
C LEU A 14 17.22 8.03 -25.72
N ASP A 15 17.06 8.42 -24.46
CA ASP A 15 18.02 8.19 -23.36
C ASP A 15 19.43 8.74 -23.67
N ARG A 16 19.50 9.92 -24.29
CA ARG A 16 20.74 10.59 -24.73
C ARG A 16 21.15 11.79 -23.88
N LEU A 17 20.34 12.19 -22.90
CA LEU A 17 20.68 13.28 -21.98
C LEU A 17 21.71 12.85 -20.94
N GLY A 18 22.62 13.75 -20.57
CA GLY A 18 23.52 13.53 -19.44
C GLY A 18 22.76 13.45 -18.10
N PRO A 19 23.35 12.87 -17.04
CA PRO A 19 22.65 12.68 -15.77
C PRO A 19 22.18 13.99 -15.11
N GLY A 20 22.95 15.08 -15.23
CA GLY A 20 22.56 16.40 -14.71
C GLY A 20 21.43 17.05 -15.52
N GLU A 21 21.52 16.98 -16.85
CA GLU A 21 20.48 17.49 -17.76
C GLU A 21 19.17 16.73 -17.56
N ARG A 22 19.26 15.40 -17.47
CA ARG A 22 18.14 14.51 -17.19
C ARG A 22 17.43 14.90 -15.89
N ALA A 23 18.16 15.07 -14.79
CA ALA A 23 17.56 15.47 -13.52
C ALA A 23 16.86 16.85 -13.61
N SER A 24 17.47 17.80 -14.32
CA SER A 24 16.86 19.12 -14.54
C SER A 24 15.60 19.06 -15.42
N PHE A 25 15.60 18.19 -16.43
CA PHE A 25 14.49 17.99 -17.35
C PHE A 25 13.33 17.24 -16.69
N GLU A 26 13.62 16.24 -15.84
CA GLU A 26 12.61 15.53 -15.03
C GLU A 26 11.92 16.47 -14.02
N ALA A 27 12.66 17.42 -13.44
CA ALA A 27 12.06 18.46 -12.60
C ALA A 27 11.14 19.41 -13.39
N GLN A 28 11.40 19.63 -14.69
CA GLN A 28 10.52 20.39 -15.58
C GLN A 28 9.29 19.58 -16.00
N LEU A 29 9.46 18.30 -16.33
CA LEU A 29 8.37 17.35 -16.64
C LEU A 29 7.34 17.29 -15.51
N ALA A 30 7.78 17.31 -14.25
CA ALA A 30 6.88 17.32 -13.10
C ALA A 30 6.01 18.58 -12.99
N ARG A 31 6.40 19.69 -13.63
CA ARG A 31 5.72 21.00 -13.56
C ARG A 31 4.89 21.30 -14.81
N ASP A 32 5.26 20.74 -15.96
CA ASP A 32 4.63 21.02 -17.24
C ASP A 32 3.97 19.76 -17.84
N PRO A 33 2.63 19.61 -17.73
CA PRO A 33 1.92 18.46 -18.29
C PRO A 33 1.96 18.41 -19.82
N GLY A 34 2.15 19.56 -20.51
CA GLY A 34 2.27 19.60 -21.96
C GLY A 34 3.60 19.00 -22.43
N LEU A 35 4.68 19.28 -21.72
CA LEU A 35 5.99 18.66 -21.95
C LEU A 35 5.95 17.14 -21.69
N ALA A 36 5.22 16.70 -20.65
CA ALA A 36 5.03 15.29 -20.36
C ALA A 36 4.28 14.56 -21.49
N ALA A 37 3.22 15.16 -22.02
CA ALA A 37 2.50 14.61 -23.17
C ALA A 37 3.39 14.50 -24.42
N LEU A 38 4.23 15.50 -24.69
CA LEU A 38 5.18 15.47 -25.82
C LEU A 38 6.22 14.35 -25.68
N VAL A 39 6.80 14.18 -24.50
CA VAL A 39 7.74 13.07 -24.23
C VAL A 39 7.05 11.72 -24.43
N GLN A 40 5.82 11.57 -23.93
CA GLN A 40 5.04 10.34 -24.11
C GLN A 40 4.79 10.04 -25.61
N GLU A 41 4.53 11.07 -26.43
CA GLU A 41 4.38 10.92 -27.87
C GLU A 41 5.67 10.41 -28.54
N TYR A 42 6.83 11.00 -28.18
CA TYR A 42 8.12 10.57 -28.69
C TYR A 42 8.49 9.16 -28.23
N GLU A 43 8.27 8.81 -26.97
CA GLU A 43 8.47 7.45 -26.46
C GLU A 43 7.60 6.44 -27.21
N ALA A 44 6.33 6.77 -27.47
CA ALA A 44 5.43 5.93 -28.25
C ALA A 44 5.90 5.76 -29.70
N ALA A 45 6.45 6.81 -30.32
CA ALA A 45 7.03 6.75 -31.65
C ALA A 45 8.27 5.86 -31.70
N VAL A 46 9.18 6.00 -30.73
CA VAL A 46 10.38 5.16 -30.58
C VAL A 46 9.98 3.70 -30.35
N ALA A 47 9.00 3.43 -29.49
CA ALA A 47 8.51 2.07 -29.23
C ALA A 47 7.97 1.42 -30.52
N ARG A 48 7.19 2.15 -31.33
CA ARG A 48 6.73 1.68 -32.64
C ARG A 48 7.91 1.36 -33.57
N ALA A 49 8.93 2.22 -33.62
CA ALA A 49 10.12 1.99 -34.44
C ALA A 49 10.88 0.74 -33.99
N ILE A 50 11.09 0.54 -32.68
CA ILE A 50 11.77 -0.63 -32.11
C ILE A 50 11.07 -1.94 -32.52
N LEU A 51 9.73 -1.94 -32.57
CA LEU A 51 8.96 -3.12 -32.97
C LEU A 51 9.16 -3.52 -34.45
N THR A 52 9.59 -2.58 -35.29
CA THR A 52 9.89 -2.85 -36.71
C THR A 52 11.31 -3.36 -36.95
N LEU A 53 12.18 -3.32 -35.93
CA LEU A 53 13.55 -3.79 -36.07
C LEU A 53 13.61 -5.31 -36.25
N PRO A 54 14.55 -5.84 -37.06
CA PRO A 54 14.78 -7.27 -37.18
C PRO A 54 15.03 -7.91 -35.81
N ARG A 55 14.29 -8.99 -35.51
CA ARG A 55 14.47 -9.74 -34.27
C ARG A 55 15.70 -10.64 -34.40
N SER A 56 16.69 -10.42 -33.55
CA SER A 56 17.80 -11.37 -33.36
C SER A 56 17.46 -12.32 -32.20
N ALA A 57 17.71 -13.61 -32.38
CA ALA A 57 17.58 -14.57 -31.29
C ALA A 57 18.62 -14.23 -30.18
N PRO A 58 18.19 -14.13 -28.90
CA PRO A 58 19.15 -13.97 -27.82
C PRO A 58 19.95 -15.26 -27.59
N PRO A 59 21.16 -15.19 -27.00
CA PRO A 59 21.90 -16.39 -26.61
C PRO A 59 21.08 -17.26 -25.65
N GLU A 60 21.06 -18.58 -25.87
CA GLU A 60 20.25 -19.53 -25.07
C GLU A 60 20.57 -19.49 -23.57
N SER A 61 21.81 -19.15 -23.21
CA SER A 61 22.26 -19.04 -21.82
C SER A 61 21.83 -17.74 -21.12
N LEU A 62 21.32 -16.75 -21.85
CA LEU A 62 21.01 -15.44 -21.30
C LEU A 62 19.87 -15.50 -20.29
N LEU A 63 18.81 -16.25 -20.59
CA LEU A 63 17.65 -16.40 -19.70
C LEU A 63 18.05 -17.04 -18.37
N ALA A 64 18.71 -18.20 -18.43
CA ALA A 64 19.20 -18.90 -17.23
C ALA A 64 20.12 -18.02 -16.37
N ARG A 65 20.94 -17.17 -17.00
CA ARG A 65 21.81 -16.22 -16.30
C ARG A 65 21.04 -15.09 -15.62
N ILE A 66 19.96 -14.59 -16.25
CA ILE A 66 19.09 -13.57 -15.67
C ILE A 66 18.34 -14.15 -14.47
N GLU A 67 17.75 -15.34 -14.61
CA GLU A 67 17.02 -16.04 -13.53
C GLU A 67 17.93 -16.29 -12.32
N ALA A 68 19.13 -16.85 -12.54
CA ALA A 68 20.10 -17.07 -11.47
C ALA A 68 20.51 -15.77 -10.75
N ARG A 69 20.50 -14.62 -11.44
CA ARG A 69 20.83 -13.31 -10.84
C ARG A 69 19.66 -12.73 -10.04
N ILE A 70 18.43 -12.95 -10.47
CA ILE A 70 17.22 -12.58 -9.73
C ILE A 70 17.14 -13.39 -8.44
N ASP A 71 17.33 -14.71 -8.51
CA ASP A 71 17.30 -15.59 -7.33
C ASP A 71 18.35 -15.22 -6.28
N ARG A 72 19.54 -14.81 -6.73
CA ARG A 72 20.60 -14.33 -5.83
C ARG A 72 20.25 -13.03 -5.12
N ARG A 73 19.50 -12.12 -5.74
CA ARG A 73 19.07 -10.86 -5.11
C ARG A 73 17.95 -11.08 -4.10
N VAL A 74 17.10 -12.07 -4.33
CA VAL A 74 15.96 -12.38 -3.46
C VAL A 74 16.38 -13.20 -2.23
N ARG A 75 17.52 -13.90 -2.28
CA ARG A 75 18.01 -14.68 -1.13
C ARG A 75 18.77 -13.79 -0.15
N PRO A 76 18.21 -13.44 1.03
CA PRO A 76 18.99 -12.79 2.08
C PRO A 76 20.17 -13.69 2.49
N PRO A 77 21.29 -13.13 2.99
CA PRO A 77 22.40 -13.91 3.51
C PRO A 77 21.88 -14.82 4.63
N GLY A 78 21.72 -16.11 4.32
CA GLY A 78 21.28 -17.10 5.28
C GLY A 78 22.29 -17.22 6.43
N PRO A 79 21.83 -17.49 7.67
CA PRO A 79 22.74 -17.67 8.78
C PRO A 79 23.73 -18.80 8.48
N ALA A 80 25.00 -18.54 8.78
CA ALA A 80 26.11 -19.46 8.55
C ALA A 80 25.76 -20.87 9.05
N ARG A 81 25.83 -21.83 8.12
CA ARG A 81 25.52 -23.24 8.34
C ARG A 81 26.59 -23.81 9.28
N ARG A 82 26.30 -23.86 10.59
CA ARG A 82 27.15 -24.55 11.57
C ARG A 82 27.19 -26.03 11.21
N THR A 83 28.39 -26.52 10.91
CA THR A 83 28.71 -27.93 10.77
C THR A 83 28.38 -28.66 12.08
N MET A 84 27.36 -29.52 12.04
CA MET A 84 27.03 -30.42 13.15
C MET A 84 28.17 -31.42 13.31
N ALA A 85 28.79 -31.40 14.48
CA ALA A 85 29.71 -32.44 14.94
C ALA A 85 28.95 -33.76 15.17
N ASP A 86 29.63 -34.86 14.91
CA ASP A 86 29.12 -36.23 15.00
C ASP A 86 28.56 -36.54 16.39
N PHE A 87 27.24 -36.77 16.45
CA PHE A 87 26.50 -37.03 17.69
C PHE A 87 26.17 -38.53 17.80
N PRO A 88 26.50 -39.22 18.91
CA PRO A 88 26.42 -40.67 19.00
C PRO A 88 24.96 -41.16 19.12
N TRP A 89 24.49 -41.88 18.11
CA TRP A 89 23.09 -42.32 17.92
C TRP A 89 22.55 -43.38 18.90
N SER A 90 23.36 -43.92 19.82
CA SER A 90 22.95 -45.05 20.66
C SER A 90 22.02 -44.71 21.85
N ARG A 91 21.67 -43.44 22.08
CA ARG A 91 20.72 -43.02 23.16
C ARG A 91 19.31 -42.63 22.68
N VAL A 92 19.00 -42.72 21.38
CA VAL A 92 17.81 -42.06 20.79
C VAL A 92 16.53 -42.92 20.78
N ALA A 93 16.58 -44.20 21.17
CA ALA A 93 15.39 -45.06 21.15
C ALA A 93 14.25 -44.61 22.11
N LYS A 94 14.53 -43.76 23.11
CA LYS A 94 13.51 -43.17 24.00
C LYS A 94 12.96 -41.81 23.53
N TRP A 95 13.49 -41.23 22.44
CA TRP A 95 13.07 -39.93 21.93
C TRP A 95 12.33 -39.99 20.59
N SER A 96 11.97 -41.19 20.10
CA SER A 96 11.25 -41.35 18.82
C SER A 96 9.95 -40.53 18.78
N LEU A 97 9.21 -40.46 19.89
CA LEU A 97 7.99 -39.64 19.97
C LEU A 97 8.29 -38.13 19.89
N ALA A 98 9.37 -37.68 20.54
CA ALA A 98 9.78 -36.28 20.49
C ALA A 98 10.38 -35.88 19.13
N ALA A 99 11.06 -36.81 18.44
CA ALA A 99 11.55 -36.59 17.09
C ALA A 99 10.39 -36.43 16.12
N VAL A 100 9.35 -37.27 16.21
CA VAL A 100 8.13 -37.15 15.37
C VAL A 100 7.43 -35.82 15.63
N ILE A 101 7.26 -35.40 16.88
CA ILE A 101 6.68 -34.09 17.24
C ILE A 101 7.56 -32.93 16.74
N ALA A 102 8.88 -33.03 16.85
CA ALA A 102 9.80 -32.00 16.35
C ALA A 102 9.80 -31.91 14.82
N THR A 103 9.73 -33.03 14.10
CA THR A 103 9.57 -33.02 12.64
C THR A 103 8.20 -32.53 12.20
N SER A 104 7.11 -32.84 12.91
CA SER A 104 5.78 -32.35 12.57
C SER A 104 5.66 -30.83 12.81
N LEU A 105 6.21 -30.34 13.93
CA LEU A 105 6.34 -28.90 14.19
C LEU A 105 7.28 -28.20 13.21
N GLY A 106 8.36 -28.85 12.78
CA GLY A 106 9.29 -28.32 11.77
C GLY A 106 8.66 -28.19 10.39
N ILE A 107 7.89 -29.19 9.94
CA ILE A 107 7.14 -29.13 8.69
C ILE A 107 6.03 -28.08 8.77
N LEU A 108 5.37 -27.94 9.93
CA LEU A 108 4.37 -26.91 10.14
C LEU A 108 5.01 -25.50 10.13
N ALA A 109 6.19 -25.34 10.72
CA ALA A 109 6.96 -24.10 10.70
C ALA A 109 7.41 -23.70 9.29
N LEU A 110 7.72 -24.67 8.43
CA LEU A 110 8.03 -24.44 7.00
C LEU A 110 6.79 -24.11 6.16
N ARG A 111 5.59 -24.49 6.62
CA ARG A 111 4.32 -24.16 5.95
C ARG A 111 3.71 -22.84 6.43
N LEU A 112 4.17 -22.30 7.56
CA LEU A 112 3.76 -20.97 7.98
C LEU A 112 4.38 -19.95 7.01
N PRO A 113 3.56 -19.07 6.40
CA PRO A 113 4.10 -18.01 5.57
C PRO A 113 5.08 -17.19 6.41
N PRO A 114 6.27 -16.86 5.87
CA PRO A 114 7.22 -16.03 6.58
C PRO A 114 6.52 -14.75 7.02
N ARG A 115 6.60 -14.43 8.32
CA ARG A 115 6.09 -13.14 8.82
C ARG A 115 6.80 -12.06 8.00
N PRO A 116 6.06 -11.15 7.34
CA PRO A 116 6.68 -10.06 6.62
C PRO A 116 7.53 -9.27 7.63
N THR A 117 8.85 -9.28 7.43
CA THR A 117 9.81 -8.52 8.24
C THR A 117 9.90 -7.06 7.79
N GLY A 118 9.15 -6.69 6.76
CA GLY A 118 9.02 -5.32 6.28
C GLY A 118 7.92 -4.52 6.98
N PRO A 119 7.87 -3.21 6.74
CA PRO A 119 6.76 -2.39 7.19
C PRO A 119 5.46 -2.84 6.52
N VAL A 120 4.42 -2.88 7.34
CA VAL A 120 3.08 -3.32 6.99
C VAL A 120 2.13 -2.15 7.07
N VAL A 121 1.24 -2.06 6.10
CA VAL A 121 0.09 -1.17 6.13
C VAL A 121 -1.11 -1.97 6.59
N VAL A 122 -1.94 -1.36 7.44
CA VAL A 122 -3.19 -1.95 7.88
C VAL A 122 -4.29 -1.58 6.89
N LEU A 123 -4.87 -2.58 6.25
CA LEU A 123 -6.09 -2.47 5.48
C LEU A 123 -7.28 -2.82 6.37
N ALA A 124 -8.13 -1.84 6.65
CA ALA A 124 -9.40 -2.01 7.34
C ALA A 124 -10.55 -1.94 6.33
N ILE A 125 -11.27 -3.05 6.14
CA ILE A 125 -12.53 -3.06 5.38
C ILE A 125 -13.63 -2.64 6.36
N LEU A 126 -14.34 -1.57 6.02
CA LEU A 126 -15.37 -0.92 6.83
C LEU A 126 -16.75 -1.33 6.33
N GLU A 127 -17.44 -2.16 7.11
CA GLU A 127 -18.86 -2.49 6.95
C GLU A 127 -19.66 -1.74 8.04
N ALA A 128 -20.99 -1.67 7.93
CA ALA A 128 -21.83 -0.91 8.86
C ALA A 128 -21.75 -1.39 10.32
N ASP A 129 -21.55 -2.68 10.52
CA ASP A 129 -21.48 -3.33 11.85
C ASP A 129 -20.11 -3.97 12.14
N ARG A 130 -19.27 -4.13 11.12
CA ARG A 130 -18.04 -4.92 11.21
C ARG A 130 -16.86 -4.22 10.56
N THR A 131 -15.70 -4.28 11.23
CA THR A 131 -14.42 -3.97 10.61
C THR A 131 -13.57 -5.23 10.47
N ARG A 132 -13.06 -5.50 9.27
CA ARG A 132 -12.11 -6.60 9.01
C ARG A 132 -10.73 -6.02 8.72
N TYR A 133 -9.70 -6.66 9.25
CA TYR A 133 -8.32 -6.18 9.09
C TYR A 133 -7.50 -7.17 8.27
N SER A 134 -6.68 -6.63 7.38
CA SER A 134 -5.62 -7.34 6.69
C SER A 134 -4.33 -6.52 6.77
N GLU A 135 -3.19 -7.17 6.79
CA GLU A 135 -1.88 -6.52 6.70
C GLU A 135 -1.37 -6.65 5.26
N VAL A 136 -1.03 -5.51 4.66
CA VAL A 136 -0.47 -5.45 3.31
C VAL A 136 1.00 -5.04 3.42
N PRO A 137 1.94 -5.89 3.00
CA PRO A 137 3.36 -5.54 3.04
C PRO A 137 3.65 -4.45 2.01
N LEU A 138 4.37 -3.40 2.42
CA LEU A 138 4.90 -2.40 1.49
C LEU A 138 6.17 -2.94 0.84
N ARG A 139 6.15 -3.10 -0.49
CA ARG A 139 7.25 -3.74 -1.25
C ARG A 139 8.57 -2.97 -1.12
N ASN A 140 8.54 -1.65 -1.01
CA ASN A 140 9.72 -0.78 -1.02
C ASN A 140 9.57 0.38 -0.04
N ALA A 141 9.22 0.14 1.20
CA ALA A 141 9.21 1.24 2.16
C ALA A 141 10.64 1.74 2.39
N GLY A 142 11.03 2.74 1.60
CA GLY A 142 12.18 3.56 1.92
C GLY A 142 12.01 4.14 3.31
N GLY A 143 13.13 4.54 3.93
CA GLY A 143 13.08 5.25 5.22
C GLY A 143 12.41 6.62 5.15
N ASP A 144 12.06 7.09 3.96
CA ASP A 144 11.48 8.40 3.70
C ASP A 144 9.94 8.38 3.76
N ALA A 145 9.35 9.34 4.46
CA ALA A 145 7.90 9.46 4.65
C ALA A 145 7.17 9.76 3.33
N ASP A 146 7.79 10.53 2.44
CA ASP A 146 7.22 10.90 1.14
C ASP A 146 7.12 9.69 0.22
N ALA A 147 8.18 8.88 0.16
CA ALA A 147 8.17 7.62 -0.59
C ALA A 147 7.08 6.65 -0.08
N ARG A 148 6.85 6.61 1.24
CA ARG A 148 5.78 5.82 1.84
C ARG A 148 4.40 6.38 1.49
N PHE A 149 4.24 7.69 1.48
CA PHE A 149 2.99 8.34 1.09
C PHE A 149 2.61 8.01 -0.34
N VAL A 150 3.54 8.15 -1.29
CA VAL A 150 3.30 7.83 -2.71
C VAL A 150 2.92 6.36 -2.90
N GLN A 151 3.58 5.45 -2.18
CA GLN A 151 3.22 4.02 -2.22
C GLN A 151 1.85 3.74 -1.62
N LEU A 152 1.52 4.39 -0.51
CA LEU A 152 0.23 4.26 0.13
C LEU A 152 -0.89 4.80 -0.77
N ALA A 153 -0.67 5.94 -1.42
CA ALA A 153 -1.58 6.54 -2.39
C ALA A 153 -1.81 5.62 -3.59
N SER A 154 -0.73 5.10 -4.19
CA SER A 154 -0.82 4.18 -5.32
C SER A 154 -1.53 2.87 -4.96
N LEU A 155 -1.30 2.34 -3.74
CA LEU A 155 -2.03 1.18 -3.23
C LEU A 155 -3.52 1.50 -3.03
N ALA A 156 -3.83 2.67 -2.48
CA ALA A 156 -5.20 3.10 -2.24
C ALA A 156 -5.97 3.27 -3.55
N GLU A 157 -5.38 3.92 -4.55
CA GLU A 157 -5.95 4.07 -5.89
C GLU A 157 -6.14 2.72 -6.58
N SER A 158 -5.15 1.83 -6.52
CA SER A 158 -5.29 0.49 -7.11
C SER A 158 -6.44 -0.29 -6.49
N LEU A 159 -6.62 -0.23 -5.16
CA LEU A 159 -7.75 -0.89 -4.48
C LEU A 159 -9.08 -0.21 -4.82
N TRP A 160 -9.08 1.12 -4.96
CA TRP A 160 -10.26 1.87 -5.37
C TRP A 160 -10.74 1.47 -6.76
N GLU A 161 -9.83 1.43 -7.73
CA GLU A 161 -10.11 1.06 -9.12
C GLU A 161 -10.53 -0.41 -9.26
N GLN A 162 -9.86 -1.34 -8.58
CA GLN A 162 -10.27 -2.75 -8.57
C GLN A 162 -11.72 -2.91 -8.08
N ASN A 163 -12.12 -2.16 -7.04
CA ASN A 163 -13.49 -2.14 -6.55
C ASN A 163 -14.48 -1.40 -7.47
N ARG A 164 -14.02 -0.55 -8.39
CA ARG A 164 -14.88 0.03 -9.45
C ARG A 164 -15.16 -1.00 -10.54
N VAL A 165 -14.12 -1.67 -11.03
CA VAL A 165 -14.21 -2.63 -12.14
C VAL A 165 -15.04 -3.85 -11.76
N ALA A 166 -14.88 -4.38 -10.53
CA ALA A 166 -15.62 -5.55 -10.07
C ALA A 166 -17.16 -5.38 -10.11
N ARG A 167 -17.68 -4.15 -10.05
CA ARG A 167 -19.13 -3.87 -10.17
C ARG A 167 -19.69 -4.02 -11.59
N SER A 168 -18.86 -3.91 -12.63
CA SER A 168 -19.38 -3.80 -14.01
C SER A 168 -19.79 -5.15 -14.63
N GLY A 169 -19.62 -6.28 -13.92
CA GLY A 169 -19.81 -7.59 -14.54
C GLY A 169 -20.31 -8.73 -13.64
N GLN A 170 -20.73 -8.49 -12.39
CA GLN A 170 -21.22 -9.56 -11.51
C GLN A 170 -22.58 -9.24 -10.89
N SER A 171 -23.54 -10.15 -11.07
CA SER A 171 -24.89 -10.12 -10.47
C SER A 171 -24.93 -10.48 -8.98
N GLN A 172 -23.78 -10.52 -8.28
CA GLN A 172 -23.79 -10.65 -6.83
C GLN A 172 -24.10 -9.29 -6.20
N PRO A 173 -24.89 -9.27 -5.10
CA PRO A 173 -25.23 -8.03 -4.42
C PRO A 173 -23.92 -7.32 -4.04
N PRO A 174 -23.79 -6.02 -4.38
CA PRO A 174 -22.56 -5.27 -4.18
C PRO A 174 -22.20 -5.32 -2.70
N VAL A 175 -21.02 -5.85 -2.38
CA VAL A 175 -20.47 -5.62 -1.05
C VAL A 175 -19.93 -4.20 -1.10
N ASP A 176 -20.67 -3.26 -0.53
CA ASP A 176 -20.30 -1.84 -0.40
C ASP A 176 -19.13 -1.69 0.56
N ARG A 177 -17.95 -2.02 0.04
CA ARG A 177 -16.71 -2.02 0.81
C ARG A 177 -16.11 -0.63 0.77
N SER A 178 -16.49 0.17 1.75
CA SER A 178 -15.61 1.24 2.20
C SER A 178 -14.36 0.60 2.81
N PHE A 179 -13.19 1.21 2.62
CA PHE A 179 -11.96 0.70 3.21
C PHE A 179 -11.07 1.85 3.66
N ALA A 180 -10.19 1.56 4.63
CA ALA A 180 -9.15 2.47 5.04
C ALA A 180 -7.80 1.74 5.01
N LEU A 181 -6.78 2.45 4.52
CA LEU A 181 -5.38 2.06 4.61
C LEU A 181 -4.71 2.98 5.64
N TYR A 182 -3.98 2.40 6.58
CA TYR A 182 -3.25 3.14 7.59
C TYR A 182 -1.81 2.65 7.70
N ASP A 183 -0.87 3.56 7.58
CA ASP A 183 0.53 3.29 7.81
C ASP A 183 0.95 3.77 9.23
N PRO A 184 1.16 2.85 10.18
CA PRO A 184 1.58 3.21 11.55
C PRO A 184 2.98 3.82 11.59
N GLY A 185 3.83 3.61 10.57
CA GLY A 185 5.18 4.15 10.54
C GLY A 185 5.26 5.64 10.19
N SER A 186 4.32 6.12 9.38
CA SER A 186 4.24 7.52 8.94
C SER A 186 2.99 8.24 9.46
N LEU A 187 2.14 7.57 10.24
CA LEU A 187 0.93 8.12 10.85
C LEU A 187 -0.06 8.74 9.84
N GLN A 188 -0.04 8.23 8.62
CA GLN A 188 -0.87 8.70 7.51
C GLN A 188 -1.72 7.56 6.97
N GLY A 189 -2.83 7.92 6.35
CA GLY A 189 -3.76 6.95 5.82
C GLY A 189 -4.60 7.49 4.68
N PHE A 190 -5.28 6.55 4.03
CA PHE A 190 -6.29 6.84 3.02
C PHE A 190 -7.58 6.15 3.41
N ILE A 191 -8.71 6.77 3.14
CA ILE A 191 -10.03 6.20 3.34
C ILE A 191 -10.84 6.35 2.05
N ALA A 192 -11.27 5.21 1.53
CA ALA A 192 -12.20 5.10 0.44
C ALA A 192 -13.59 4.87 1.01
N VAL A 193 -14.50 5.79 0.74
CA VAL A 193 -15.91 5.68 1.13
C VAL A 193 -16.78 5.57 -0.10
N ARG A 194 -17.87 4.82 0.01
CA ARG A 194 -18.93 4.75 -1.00
C ARG A 194 -20.28 4.77 -0.31
N GLU A 195 -21.21 5.51 -0.91
CA GLU A 195 -22.62 5.53 -0.55
C GLU A 195 -22.83 5.87 0.92
N LEU A 196 -22.16 6.94 1.36
CA LEU A 196 -22.42 7.49 2.69
C LEU A 196 -23.86 8.01 2.75
N PRO A 197 -24.55 7.85 3.90
CA PRO A 197 -25.90 8.40 4.07
C PRO A 197 -25.97 9.89 3.72
N ALA A 198 -27.11 10.34 3.20
CA ALA A 198 -27.31 11.77 2.96
C ALA A 198 -27.17 12.57 4.27
N VAL A 199 -26.41 13.65 4.22
CA VAL A 199 -26.05 14.48 5.37
C VAL A 199 -26.93 15.73 5.37
N SER A 200 -27.52 16.07 6.51
CA SER A 200 -28.22 17.36 6.65
C SER A 200 -27.20 18.51 6.69
N GLY A 201 -27.57 19.72 6.29
CA GLY A 201 -26.62 20.85 6.19
C GLY A 201 -25.85 21.19 7.49
N ASN A 202 -26.34 20.72 8.65
CA ASN A 202 -25.68 20.90 9.95
C ASN A 202 -24.89 19.66 10.42
N GLN A 203 -24.67 18.66 9.57
CA GLN A 203 -23.95 17.44 9.94
C GLN A 203 -22.67 17.27 9.12
N ARG A 204 -21.70 16.53 9.65
CA ARG A 204 -20.40 16.25 9.02
C ARG A 204 -19.92 14.85 9.35
N TYR A 205 -19.15 14.27 8.43
CA TYR A 205 -18.47 13.00 8.66
C TYR A 205 -17.11 13.22 9.28
N ILE A 206 -16.85 12.54 10.39
CA ILE A 206 -15.56 12.56 11.08
C ILE A 206 -14.98 11.15 11.07
N VAL A 207 -13.72 11.05 10.68
CA VAL A 207 -12.94 9.82 10.71
C VAL A 207 -12.22 9.73 12.06
N TRP A 208 -12.31 8.57 12.70
CA TRP A 208 -11.67 8.29 13.98
C TRP A 208 -10.79 7.06 13.89
N LEU A 209 -9.68 7.11 14.63
CA LEU A 209 -8.90 5.93 14.98
C LEU A 209 -9.14 5.58 16.44
N SER A 210 -9.10 4.29 16.77
CA SER A 210 -9.24 3.79 18.12
C SER A 210 -8.23 2.70 18.43
N ASP A 211 -7.89 2.55 19.69
CA ASP A 211 -7.02 1.49 20.18
C ASP A 211 -7.80 0.66 21.17
N ARG A 212 -8.06 -0.59 20.81
CA ARG A 212 -8.80 -1.53 21.66
C ARG A 212 -8.08 -1.85 22.96
N THR A 213 -6.77 -1.64 23.00
CA THR A 213 -5.93 -1.94 24.18
C THR A 213 -6.07 -0.85 25.23
N THR A 214 -6.08 0.40 24.81
CA THR A 214 -6.10 1.57 25.71
C THR A 214 -7.48 2.19 25.84
N GLY A 215 -8.42 1.85 24.94
CA GLY A 215 -9.70 2.55 24.78
C GLY A 215 -9.54 3.97 24.20
N GLY A 216 -8.32 4.34 23.79
CA GLY A 216 -8.04 5.65 23.21
C GLY A 216 -8.76 5.84 21.87
N VAL A 217 -9.19 7.07 21.60
CA VAL A 217 -9.80 7.48 20.34
C VAL A 217 -9.16 8.77 19.88
N TRP A 218 -8.83 8.87 18.60
CA TRP A 218 -8.12 9.98 17.99
C TRP A 218 -8.84 10.48 16.75
N TYR A 219 -8.93 11.80 16.62
CA TYR A 219 -9.46 12.45 15.44
C TYR A 219 -8.49 12.26 14.27
N ALA A 220 -8.98 11.70 13.18
CA ALA A 220 -8.18 11.45 11.99
C ALA A 220 -8.45 12.46 10.88
N GLY A 221 -9.60 13.13 10.89
CA GLY A 221 -9.95 14.11 9.86
C GLY A 221 -11.44 14.19 9.63
N MET A 222 -11.82 15.06 8.71
CA MET A 222 -13.20 15.27 8.29
C MET A 222 -13.32 14.97 6.80
N LEU A 223 -14.37 14.25 6.41
CA LEU A 223 -14.66 14.06 5.00
C LEU A 223 -15.33 15.32 4.44
N PRO A 224 -14.99 15.76 3.22
CA PRO A 224 -15.58 16.95 2.63
C PRO A 224 -17.10 16.77 2.44
N GLN A 225 -17.86 17.81 2.79
CA GLN A 225 -19.30 17.85 2.56
C GLN A 225 -19.60 18.20 1.10
N GLY A 226 -20.64 17.59 0.52
CA GLY A 226 -21.10 17.93 -0.83
C GLY A 226 -20.24 17.42 -1.98
N GLY A 227 -19.25 16.55 -1.68
CA GLY A 227 -18.59 15.75 -2.71
C GLY A 227 -19.48 14.63 -3.23
N PRO A 228 -19.08 13.93 -4.30
CA PRO A 228 -19.75 12.71 -4.72
C PRO A 228 -19.92 11.76 -3.52
N ASP A 229 -21.01 11.00 -3.48
CA ASP A 229 -21.31 10.00 -2.43
C ASP A 229 -20.20 8.95 -2.25
N SER A 230 -19.15 9.01 -3.07
CA SER A 230 -18.01 8.14 -3.11
C SER A 230 -16.72 8.94 -3.36
N GLY A 231 -15.63 8.57 -2.68
CA GLY A 231 -14.36 9.24 -2.86
C GLY A 231 -13.22 8.57 -2.10
N LEU A 232 -12.00 8.94 -2.48
CA LEU A 232 -10.77 8.55 -1.82
C LEU A 232 -10.17 9.79 -1.14
N PHE A 233 -9.98 9.71 0.17
CA PHE A 233 -9.55 10.83 1.00
C PHE A 233 -8.30 10.47 1.78
N CYS A 234 -7.36 11.40 1.91
CA CYS A 234 -6.18 11.21 2.75
C CYS A 234 -6.40 11.78 4.15
N PHE A 235 -5.74 11.20 5.14
CA PHE A 235 -5.71 11.71 6.51
C PHE A 235 -4.32 11.57 7.13
N LEU A 236 -4.02 12.47 8.07
CA LEU A 236 -2.75 12.53 8.80
C LEU A 236 -3.03 12.68 10.29
N LEU A 237 -2.36 11.88 11.11
CA LEU A 237 -2.43 12.00 12.56
C LEU A 237 -1.25 12.80 13.09
N GLU A 238 -1.52 13.58 14.13
CA GLU A 238 -0.45 14.22 14.88
C GLU A 238 0.38 13.16 15.63
N PRO A 239 1.72 13.28 15.65
CA PRO A 239 2.58 12.30 16.33
C PRO A 239 2.25 12.07 17.81
N LYS A 240 1.77 13.10 18.50
CA LYS A 240 1.36 13.01 19.91
C LYS A 240 0.01 12.29 20.11
N ALA A 241 -0.75 12.15 19.03
CA ALA A 241 -2.08 11.57 18.98
C ALA A 241 -2.10 10.21 18.26
N ALA A 242 -0.96 9.52 18.17
CA ALA A 242 -0.87 8.24 17.50
C ALA A 242 -1.34 7.08 18.41
N PRO A 243 -2.13 6.12 17.89
CA PRO A 243 -2.41 4.88 18.58
C PRO A 243 -1.12 4.08 18.83
N GLN A 244 -0.98 3.47 20.01
CA GLN A 244 0.16 2.61 20.31
C GLN A 244 0.05 1.24 19.62
N THR A 245 -1.19 0.79 19.38
CA THR A 245 -1.43 -0.43 18.62
C THR A 245 -1.03 -0.27 17.15
N LYS A 246 -0.43 -1.33 16.61
CA LYS A 246 -0.16 -1.46 15.17
C LYS A 246 -1.44 -1.67 14.35
N ARG A 247 -2.56 -2.03 14.98
CA ARG A 247 -3.85 -2.30 14.33
C ARG A 247 -4.95 -1.44 14.97
N PRO A 248 -4.97 -0.13 14.71
CA PRO A 248 -6.02 0.71 15.24
C PRO A 248 -7.36 0.40 14.56
N GLY A 249 -8.44 0.52 15.31
CA GLY A 249 -9.79 0.47 14.76
C GLY A 249 -10.15 1.77 14.07
N ILE A 250 -10.63 1.69 12.83
CA ILE A 250 -11.03 2.86 12.04
C ILE A 250 -12.54 2.86 11.91
N PHE A 251 -13.18 4.00 12.16
CA PHE A 251 -14.62 4.17 12.02
C PHE A 251 -14.97 5.62 11.67
N ILE A 252 -16.17 5.82 11.12
CA ILE A 252 -16.69 7.13 10.75
C ILE A 252 -17.94 7.44 11.56
N THR A 253 -18.02 8.63 12.13
CA THR A 253 -19.25 9.16 12.77
C THR A 253 -19.87 10.27 11.96
N LEU A 254 -21.19 10.40 12.07
CA LEU A 254 -21.97 11.55 11.59
C LEU A 254 -22.26 12.46 12.78
N GLU A 255 -21.62 13.64 12.82
CA GLU A 255 -21.69 14.58 13.94
C GLU A 255 -22.28 15.93 13.53
N GLU A 256 -22.87 16.66 14.46
CA GLU A 256 -23.35 18.02 14.22
C GLU A 256 -22.19 19.03 14.12
N ARG A 257 -22.31 19.99 13.20
CA ARG A 257 -21.29 21.00 12.88
C ARG A 257 -21.09 22.01 14.02
N ASP A 258 -22.14 22.33 14.78
CA ASP A 258 -22.12 23.29 15.90
C ASP A 258 -21.24 22.84 17.08
N SER A 259 -20.69 21.63 17.04
CA SER A 259 -19.54 21.25 17.86
C SER A 259 -18.29 21.98 17.36
N ALA A 260 -18.18 23.27 17.68
CA ALA A 260 -17.17 24.22 17.20
C ALA A 260 -15.71 23.89 17.63
N THR A 261 -15.50 22.78 18.31
CA THR A 261 -14.17 22.25 18.65
C THR A 261 -14.15 20.77 18.31
N ALA A 262 -13.06 20.29 17.70
CA ALA A 262 -12.83 18.86 17.51
C ALA A 262 -12.99 18.18 18.88
N ALA A 263 -14.14 17.54 19.08
CA ALA A 263 -14.44 16.94 20.37
C ALA A 263 -13.36 15.88 20.63
N PRO A 264 -12.83 15.77 21.86
CA PRO A 264 -11.82 14.75 22.16
C PRO A 264 -12.37 13.32 22.04
N LYS A 265 -13.69 13.17 21.82
CA LYS A 265 -14.39 11.89 21.75
C LYS A 265 -15.51 11.95 20.71
N PRO A 266 -15.79 10.83 20.01
CA PRO A 266 -16.90 10.72 19.08
C PRO A 266 -18.23 10.89 19.81
N ARG A 267 -19.08 11.79 19.30
CA ARG A 267 -20.43 12.04 19.84
C ARG A 267 -21.53 11.57 18.90
N GLY A 268 -21.23 11.51 17.61
CA GLY A 268 -22.20 11.17 16.57
C GLY A 268 -22.54 9.69 16.47
N ARG A 269 -23.52 9.40 15.61
CA ARG A 269 -23.86 8.03 15.22
C ARG A 269 -22.73 7.47 14.34
N ILE A 270 -22.30 6.24 14.63
CA ILE A 270 -21.35 5.52 13.76
C ILE A 270 -22.09 5.12 12.48
N VAL A 271 -21.51 5.48 11.34
CA VAL A 271 -22.06 5.13 10.02
C VAL A 271 -21.28 4.00 9.35
N LEU A 272 -19.98 3.87 9.65
CA LEU A 272 -19.11 2.85 9.10
C LEU A 272 -18.08 2.40 10.14
N GLY A 273 -17.81 1.11 10.18
CA GLY A 273 -16.89 0.46 11.11
C GLY A 273 -17.51 0.18 12.48
N THR A 274 -16.77 -0.52 13.33
CA THR A 274 -17.22 -0.87 14.68
C THR A 274 -16.61 0.05 15.73
N LYS A 275 -17.41 0.50 16.70
CA LYS A 275 -16.89 1.21 17.88
C LYS A 275 -15.86 0.34 18.61
N PRO A 276 -14.78 0.90 19.16
CA PRO A 276 -14.05 0.23 20.21
C PRO A 276 -15.02 -0.08 21.37
N ILE A 277 -15.10 -1.37 21.74
CA ILE A 277 -15.84 -1.85 22.92
C ILE A 277 -15.06 -1.44 24.16
#